data_AF-A0A2G9RSP7-F1
#
_entry.id   AF-A0A2G9RSP7-F1
#
_cell.length_a   1.000
_cell.length_b   1.000
_cell.length_c   1.000
_cell.angle_alpha   90.00
_cell.angle_beta   90.00
_cell.angle_gamma   90.00
#
_symmetry.space_group_name_H-M   'P 1'
#
loop_
_entity.id
_entity.type
_entity.pdbx_description
1 polymer ?
#
loop_
_entity_poly.entity_id
_entity_poly.type
_entity_poly.pdbx_seq_one_letter_code
_entity_poly.pdbx_strand_id
1 'polypeptide(L)'
;TPLLEDPVFTHPNSSLFKQLPDFVVYQEIFETTKMYMKDRVGWQLPAVIVDYPCGLERYKYFAKFLLEGKVITKLGSYTSILLSSPTTMLKSWAKLQPRTEVLLKALVSEKADNLSSLLAAWKKDPKYLLHAFCQWIPEAVHGDLSKVWPPVTSSDSSALKLSIE
;
A
#
# COMPACT_ATOMS: atom_id res chain seq x y z
N THR A 1 18.21 -36.60 9.19
CA THR A 1 16.95 -36.40 8.43
C THR A 1 16.86 -37.53 7.45
N PRO A 2 15.93 -38.50 7.63
CA PRO A 2 15.78 -39.58 6.66
C PRO A 2 15.48 -38.94 5.30
N LEU A 3 16.25 -39.34 4.31
CA LEU A 3 16.24 -38.83 2.95
C LEU A 3 14.90 -39.20 2.31
N LEU A 4 14.11 -38.20 1.96
CA LEU A 4 12.81 -38.33 1.29
C LEU A 4 13.02 -38.70 -0.19
N GLU A 5 13.54 -39.90 -0.46
CA GLU A 5 13.53 -40.47 -1.81
C GLU A 5 12.13 -41.01 -2.17
N ASP A 6 11.31 -41.33 -1.16
CA ASP A 6 9.95 -41.85 -1.33
C ASP A 6 8.89 -40.73 -1.44
N PRO A 7 7.87 -40.91 -2.30
CA PRO A 7 6.78 -39.95 -2.45
C PRO A 7 5.91 -39.89 -1.18
N VAL A 8 5.64 -38.67 -0.70
CA VAL A 8 4.77 -38.39 0.45
C VAL A 8 3.40 -37.91 -0.03
N PHE A 9 2.34 -38.44 0.57
CA PHE A 9 0.96 -38.16 0.18
C PHE A 9 0.26 -37.27 1.20
N THR A 10 -0.68 -36.43 0.76
CA THR A 10 -1.64 -35.76 1.66
C THR A 10 -2.51 -36.79 2.36
N HIS A 11 -2.68 -36.68 3.68
CA HIS A 11 -3.57 -37.57 4.41
C HIS A 11 -5.03 -37.37 3.93
N PRO A 12 -5.86 -38.44 3.79
CA PRO A 12 -7.24 -38.33 3.27
C PRO A 12 -8.16 -37.38 4.07
N ASN A 13 -7.90 -37.21 5.37
CA ASN A 13 -8.63 -36.29 6.24
C ASN A 13 -8.13 -34.83 6.16
N SER A 14 -7.10 -34.55 5.37
CA SER A 14 -6.57 -33.20 5.16
C SER A 14 -7.57 -32.35 4.37
N SER A 15 -7.74 -31.08 4.73
CA SER A 15 -8.52 -30.15 3.90
C SER A 15 -7.87 -29.89 2.55
N LEU A 16 -6.55 -30.14 2.43
CA LEU A 16 -5.78 -29.99 1.20
C LEU A 16 -5.88 -31.22 0.28
N PHE A 17 -6.46 -32.34 0.73
CA PHE A 17 -6.55 -33.59 -0.04
C PHE A 17 -7.26 -33.41 -1.39
N LYS A 18 -8.23 -32.49 -1.48
CA LYS A 18 -8.97 -32.20 -2.72
C LYS A 18 -8.32 -31.12 -3.58
N GLN A 19 -7.54 -30.22 -2.98
CA GLN A 19 -7.01 -29.04 -3.67
C GLN A 19 -5.64 -29.29 -4.30
N LEU A 20 -4.82 -30.16 -3.70
CA LEU A 20 -3.48 -30.55 -4.18
C LEU A 20 -2.64 -29.37 -4.72
N PRO A 21 -2.35 -28.34 -3.89
CA PRO A 21 -1.54 -27.21 -4.30
C PRO A 21 -0.07 -27.62 -4.54
N ASP A 22 0.64 -26.82 -5.35
CA ASP A 22 2.03 -27.09 -5.76
C ASP A 22 3.01 -27.15 -4.58
N PHE A 23 2.75 -26.40 -3.50
CA PHE A 23 3.58 -26.36 -2.29
C PHE A 23 2.73 -26.46 -1.02
N VAL A 24 3.16 -27.30 -0.07
CA VAL A 24 2.48 -27.52 1.22
C VAL A 24 3.51 -27.53 2.35
N VAL A 25 3.18 -26.85 3.45
CA VAL A 25 3.93 -26.95 4.71
C VAL A 25 3.29 -28.05 5.57
N TYR A 26 4.09 -29.05 5.96
CA TYR A 26 3.65 -30.16 6.80
C TYR A 26 4.14 -29.97 8.24
N GLN A 27 3.38 -30.46 9.21
CA GLN A 27 3.80 -30.48 10.62
C GLN A 27 4.63 -31.74 10.91
N GLU A 28 4.13 -32.89 10.47
CA GLU A 28 4.74 -34.19 10.67
C GLU A 28 4.51 -35.07 9.45
N ILE A 29 5.48 -35.94 9.17
CA ILE A 29 5.35 -37.05 8.22
C ILE A 29 5.40 -38.31 9.06
N PHE A 30 4.45 -39.21 8.84
CA PHE A 30 4.40 -40.48 9.52
C PHE A 30 4.15 -41.61 8.53
N GLU A 31 4.72 -42.77 8.83
CA GLU A 31 4.62 -43.98 8.01
C GLU A 31 3.47 -44.85 8.50
N THR A 32 2.64 -45.32 7.55
CA THR A 32 1.64 -46.36 7.80
C THR A 32 1.75 -47.43 6.71
N THR A 33 0.77 -47.51 5.80
CA THR A 33 0.87 -48.25 4.53
C THR A 33 1.58 -47.41 3.46
N LYS A 34 1.54 -46.08 3.59
CA LYS A 34 2.26 -45.10 2.79
C LYS A 34 2.75 -43.98 3.72
N MET A 35 3.70 -43.19 3.23
CA MET A 35 4.11 -41.97 3.90
C MET A 35 3.04 -40.90 3.74
N TYR A 36 2.42 -40.49 4.84
CA TYR A 36 1.43 -39.43 4.85
C TYR A 36 1.98 -38.19 5.55
N MET A 37 1.76 -37.03 4.94
CA MET A 37 1.94 -35.75 5.60
C MET A 37 0.66 -35.30 6.28
N LYS A 38 0.80 -34.83 7.51
CA LYS A 38 -0.24 -34.12 8.24
C LYS A 38 0.00 -32.63 8.13
N ASP A 39 -0.90 -31.94 7.45
CA ASP A 39 -0.92 -30.49 7.36
C ASP A 39 -1.57 -29.87 8.61
N ARG A 40 -1.14 -28.66 8.95
CA ARG A 40 -1.80 -27.83 9.96
C ARG A 40 -2.78 -26.90 9.27
N VAL A 41 -4.06 -27.26 9.27
CA VAL A 41 -5.13 -26.35 8.86
C VAL A 41 -5.23 -25.22 9.89
N GLY A 42 -5.12 -23.96 9.46
CA GLY A 42 -5.39 -22.80 10.32
C GLY A 42 -4.21 -22.28 11.15
N TRP A 43 -2.97 -22.38 10.67
CA TRP A 43 -1.84 -21.69 11.29
C TRP A 43 -2.12 -20.18 11.35
N GLN A 44 -2.35 -19.67 12.55
CA GLN A 44 -2.51 -18.24 12.80
C GLN A 44 -1.12 -17.62 12.67
N LEU A 45 -0.85 -17.03 11.50
CA LEU A 45 0.34 -16.21 11.31
C LEU A 45 0.16 -14.95 12.16
N PRO A 46 1.20 -14.51 12.88
CA PRO A 46 1.16 -13.23 13.56
C PRO A 46 0.94 -12.12 12.52
N ALA A 47 0.33 -11.01 12.94
CA ALA A 47 0.23 -9.83 12.09
C ALA A 47 1.64 -9.36 11.73
N VAL A 48 1.97 -9.41 10.44
CA VAL A 48 3.24 -8.98 9.89
C VAL A 48 3.03 -7.79 8.95
N ILE A 49 4.03 -6.92 8.88
CA ILE A 49 4.01 -5.77 7.97
C ILE A 49 4.22 -6.31 6.56
N VAL A 50 3.19 -6.16 5.74
CA VAL A 50 3.23 -6.47 4.31
C VAL A 50 2.81 -5.23 3.53
N ASP A 51 3.24 -5.15 2.28
CA ASP A 51 2.78 -4.11 1.39
C ASP A 51 1.26 -4.10 1.31
N TYR A 52 0.68 -2.91 1.34
CA TYR A 52 -0.77 -2.77 1.30
C TYR A 52 -1.30 -3.34 -0.03
N PRO A 53 -2.34 -4.20 0.00
CA PRO A 53 -2.84 -4.87 -1.20
C PRO A 53 -3.23 -3.87 -2.28
N CYS A 54 -3.05 -4.24 -3.55
CA CYS A 54 -3.43 -3.39 -4.66
C CYS A 54 -4.95 -3.12 -4.67
N GLY A 55 -5.36 -1.89 -4.99
CA GLY A 55 -6.77 -1.51 -5.04
C GLY A 55 -7.02 -0.05 -4.70
N LEU A 56 -8.30 0.38 -4.77
CA LEU A 56 -8.70 1.76 -4.49
C LEU A 56 -8.36 2.21 -3.06
N GLU A 57 -8.45 1.31 -2.09
CA GLU A 57 -8.11 1.62 -0.69
C GLU A 57 -6.65 2.05 -0.53
N ARG A 58 -5.73 1.47 -1.32
CA ARG A 58 -4.31 1.84 -1.29
C ARG A 58 -4.11 3.32 -1.62
N TYR A 59 -4.82 3.83 -2.62
CA TYR A 59 -4.79 5.25 -2.98
C TYR A 59 -5.40 6.13 -1.89
N LYS A 60 -6.41 5.67 -1.16
CA LYS A 60 -7.00 6.43 -0.03
C LYS A 60 -6.02 6.58 1.12
N TYR A 61 -5.34 5.49 1.49
CA TYR A 61 -4.30 5.52 2.51
C TYR A 61 -3.11 6.37 2.06
N PHE A 62 -2.67 6.23 0.81
CA PHE A 62 -1.61 7.07 0.24
C PHE A 62 -1.98 8.55 0.28
N ALA A 63 -3.19 8.93 -0.16
CA ALA A 63 -3.69 10.29 -0.10
C ALA A 63 -3.75 10.84 1.32
N LYS A 64 -4.20 10.03 2.29
CA LYS A 64 -4.18 10.40 3.72
C LYS A 64 -2.76 10.73 4.17
N PHE A 65 -1.80 9.86 3.89
CA PHE A 65 -0.41 10.07 4.31
C PHE A 65 0.26 11.24 3.58
N LEU A 66 -0.13 11.51 2.34
CA LEU A 66 0.31 12.67 1.58
C LEU A 66 -0.19 13.97 2.22
N LEU A 67 -1.49 14.04 2.56
CA LEU A 67 -2.08 15.18 3.24
C LEU A 67 -1.54 15.38 4.66
N GLU A 68 -1.15 14.29 5.35
CA GLU A 68 -0.46 14.34 6.64
C GLU A 68 1.01 14.78 6.52
N GLY A 69 1.54 15.00 5.31
CA GLY A 69 2.94 15.37 5.10
C GLY A 69 3.94 14.26 5.43
N LYS A 70 3.48 13.01 5.58
CA LYS A 70 4.35 11.85 5.86
C LYS A 70 5.08 11.36 4.61
N VAL A 71 4.45 11.53 3.45
CA VAL A 71 5.07 11.20 2.16
C VAL A 71 6.06 12.30 1.75
N ILE A 72 5.72 13.57 2.04
CA ILE A 72 6.52 14.74 1.68
C ILE A 72 6.54 15.71 2.84
N THR A 73 7.70 15.85 3.48
CA THR A 73 7.88 16.66 4.69
C THR A 73 7.59 18.14 4.46
N LYS A 74 7.87 18.67 3.26
CA LYS A 74 7.53 20.04 2.86
C LYS A 74 6.01 20.34 2.92
N LEU A 75 5.16 19.34 2.68
CA LEU A 75 3.71 19.48 2.82
C LEU A 75 3.27 19.46 4.29
N GLY A 76 4.15 19.03 5.20
CA GLY A 76 3.93 19.01 6.64
C GLY A 76 3.51 20.37 7.22
N SER A 77 4.04 21.47 6.70
CA SER A 77 3.68 22.83 7.13
C SER A 77 2.22 23.20 6.88
N TYR A 78 1.57 22.55 5.91
CA TYR A 78 0.18 22.80 5.53
C TYR A 78 -0.82 21.92 6.28
N THR A 79 -0.34 20.90 7.01
CA THR A 79 -1.19 19.92 7.72
C THR A 79 -2.11 20.57 8.77
N SER A 80 -1.65 21.61 9.43
CA SER A 80 -2.38 22.33 10.48
C SER A 80 -3.50 23.23 9.95
N ILE A 81 -3.44 23.61 8.67
CA ILE A 81 -4.41 24.52 8.04
C ILE A 81 -5.37 23.78 7.09
N LEU A 82 -5.36 22.45 7.07
CA LEU A 82 -6.25 21.67 6.22
C LEU A 82 -7.71 21.93 6.57
N LEU A 83 -8.53 22.15 5.53
CA LEU A 83 -9.96 22.41 5.66
C LEU A 83 -10.76 21.18 6.13
N SER A 84 -10.18 19.98 6.05
CA SER A 84 -10.75 18.72 6.53
C SER A 84 -9.64 17.83 7.07
N SER A 85 -9.97 16.96 8.05
CA SER A 85 -9.03 15.94 8.52
C SER A 85 -8.64 14.97 7.39
N PRO A 86 -7.36 14.62 7.20
CA PRO A 86 -6.92 13.62 6.21
C PRO A 86 -7.62 12.25 6.34
N THR A 87 -8.12 11.91 7.53
CA THR A 87 -8.90 10.70 7.78
C THR A 87 -10.22 10.65 7.00
N THR A 88 -10.74 11.78 6.51
CA THR A 88 -11.93 11.80 5.65
C THR A 88 -11.71 11.06 4.33
N MET A 89 -10.46 10.91 3.87
CA MET A 89 -10.13 10.08 2.71
C MET A 89 -10.50 8.59 2.91
N LEU A 90 -10.55 8.11 4.15
CA LEU A 90 -10.83 6.71 4.48
C LEU A 90 -12.31 6.43 4.76
N LYS A 91 -13.17 7.46 4.77
CA LYS A 91 -14.61 7.27 5.07
C LYS A 91 -15.37 6.66 3.88
N SER A 92 -16.59 6.20 4.15
CA SER A 92 -17.49 5.62 3.15
C SER A 92 -17.66 6.54 1.93
N TRP A 93 -17.40 5.96 0.75
CA TRP A 93 -17.43 6.62 -0.56
C TRP A 93 -18.81 7.18 -0.93
N ALA A 94 -19.89 6.64 -0.33
CA ALA A 94 -21.27 7.00 -0.67
C ALA A 94 -21.70 8.42 -0.23
N LYS A 95 -20.88 9.14 0.56
CA LYS A 95 -21.16 10.51 1.03
C LYS A 95 -19.97 11.46 0.81
N LEU A 96 -19.13 11.15 -0.19
CA LEU A 96 -17.83 11.80 -0.34
C LEU A 96 -17.98 13.30 -0.66
N GLN A 97 -17.14 14.12 -0.04
CA GLN A 97 -17.03 15.54 -0.40
C GLN A 97 -16.36 15.66 -1.79
N PRO A 98 -16.71 16.65 -2.62
CA PRO A 98 -16.10 16.81 -3.94
C PRO A 98 -14.56 16.91 -3.88
N ARG A 99 -14.00 17.49 -2.81
CA ARG A 99 -12.54 17.60 -2.59
C ARG A 99 -11.79 16.26 -2.52
N THR A 100 -12.39 15.27 -1.86
CA THR A 100 -11.81 13.93 -1.69
C THR A 100 -11.87 13.13 -2.98
N GLU A 101 -12.89 13.37 -3.82
CA GLU A 101 -13.03 12.73 -5.12
C GLU A 101 -12.01 13.24 -6.13
N VAL A 102 -11.83 14.57 -6.20
CA VAL A 102 -10.84 15.20 -7.08
C VAL A 102 -9.44 14.67 -6.81
N LEU A 103 -9.06 14.55 -5.53
CA LEU A 103 -7.76 14.02 -5.13
C LEU A 103 -7.61 12.53 -5.49
N LEU A 104 -8.60 11.69 -5.17
CA LEU A 104 -8.51 10.27 -5.48
C LEU A 104 -8.47 10.02 -7.00
N LYS A 105 -9.32 10.71 -7.76
CA LYS A 105 -9.40 10.56 -9.22
C LYS A 105 -8.07 10.94 -9.88
N ALA A 106 -7.42 12.00 -9.43
CA ALA A 106 -6.09 12.39 -9.91
C ALA A 106 -5.02 11.32 -9.61
N LEU A 107 -5.07 10.70 -8.43
CA LEU A 107 -4.13 9.64 -8.06
C LEU A 107 -4.36 8.36 -8.88
N VAL A 108 -5.61 7.98 -9.08
CA VAL A 108 -5.98 6.78 -9.86
C VAL A 108 -5.65 6.96 -11.35
N SER A 109 -5.84 8.16 -11.92
CA SER A 109 -5.59 8.41 -13.34
C SER A 109 -4.14 8.23 -13.75
N GLU A 110 -3.19 8.63 -12.89
CA GLU A 110 -1.74 8.47 -13.12
C GLU A 110 -1.16 7.28 -12.34
N LYS A 111 -2.00 6.45 -11.70
CA LYS A 111 -1.59 5.30 -10.86
C LYS A 111 -0.53 5.68 -9.81
N ALA A 112 -0.67 6.86 -9.22
CA ALA A 112 0.21 7.38 -8.19
C ALA A 112 -0.23 6.89 -6.80
N ASP A 113 0.23 5.69 -6.44
CA ASP A 113 -0.09 5.01 -5.17
C ASP A 113 1.10 4.97 -4.19
N ASN A 114 2.26 5.45 -4.60
CA ASN A 114 3.49 5.51 -3.82
C ASN A 114 4.35 6.72 -4.23
N LEU A 115 5.37 7.04 -3.43
CA LEU A 115 6.25 8.19 -3.65
C LEU A 115 6.93 8.11 -5.03
N SER A 116 7.46 6.95 -5.43
CA SER A 116 8.14 6.77 -6.71
C SER A 116 7.21 7.04 -7.90
N SER A 117 5.98 6.52 -7.86
CA SER A 117 4.97 6.78 -8.89
C SER A 117 4.55 8.26 -8.93
N LEU A 118 4.41 8.90 -7.76
CA LEU A 118 4.11 10.33 -7.66
C LEU A 118 5.23 11.19 -8.25
N LEU A 119 6.49 10.87 -7.95
CA LEU A 119 7.66 11.55 -8.53
C LEU A 119 7.74 11.36 -10.03
N ALA A 120 7.42 10.17 -10.54
CA ALA A 120 7.35 9.92 -11.99
C ALA A 120 6.24 10.76 -12.65
N ALA A 121 5.07 10.88 -12.01
CA ALA A 121 4.00 11.75 -12.48
C ALA A 121 4.41 13.23 -12.50
N TRP A 122 5.16 13.71 -11.49
CA TRP A 122 5.69 15.08 -11.48
C TRP A 122 6.79 15.35 -12.50
N LYS A 123 7.58 14.35 -12.86
CA LYS A 123 8.54 14.48 -13.98
C LYS A 123 7.82 14.72 -15.31
N LYS A 124 6.64 14.14 -15.48
CA LYS A 124 5.80 14.29 -16.68
C LYS A 124 5.02 15.62 -16.66
N ASP A 125 4.37 15.93 -15.55
CA ASP A 125 3.66 17.19 -15.34
C ASP A 125 4.00 17.77 -13.95
N PRO A 126 4.81 18.84 -13.87
CA PRO A 126 5.20 19.43 -12.61
C PRO A 126 4.02 20.07 -11.86
N LYS A 127 2.90 20.36 -12.53
CA LYS A 127 1.67 20.91 -11.90
C LYS A 127 0.68 19.82 -11.51
N TYR A 128 0.98 18.55 -11.77
CA TYR A 128 0.15 17.42 -11.37
C TYR A 128 -0.15 17.49 -9.86
N LEU A 129 -1.39 17.18 -9.48
CA LEU A 129 -1.90 17.18 -8.10
C LEU A 129 -2.01 18.54 -7.39
N LEU A 130 -1.46 19.64 -7.94
CA LEU A 130 -1.54 20.97 -7.33
C LEU A 130 -2.99 21.41 -7.11
N HIS A 131 -3.81 21.36 -8.17
CA HIS A 131 -5.23 21.72 -8.08
C HIS A 131 -5.99 20.85 -7.06
N ALA A 132 -5.69 19.55 -7.05
CA ALA A 132 -6.33 18.63 -6.11
C ALA A 132 -5.96 18.94 -4.65
N PHE A 133 -4.70 19.29 -4.39
CA PHE A 133 -4.24 19.68 -3.06
C PHE A 133 -4.79 21.04 -2.63
N CYS A 134 -4.93 22.01 -3.54
CA CYS A 134 -5.55 23.31 -3.25
C CYS A 134 -6.97 23.18 -2.68
N GLN A 135 -7.73 22.15 -3.07
CA GLN A 135 -9.08 21.88 -2.51
C GLN A 135 -9.07 21.53 -1.00
N TRP A 136 -7.90 21.23 -0.44
CA TRP A 136 -7.71 20.88 0.97
C TRP A 136 -7.19 22.02 1.84
N ILE A 137 -6.79 23.14 1.24
CA ILE A 137 -6.22 24.30 1.96
C ILE A 137 -7.01 25.58 1.64
N PRO A 138 -6.98 26.60 2.52
CA PRO A 138 -7.63 27.88 2.27
C PRO A 138 -7.11 28.58 1.00
N GLU A 139 -7.97 29.31 0.29
CA GLU A 139 -7.59 30.00 -0.96
C GLU A 139 -6.45 31.02 -0.79
N ALA A 140 -6.37 31.64 0.39
CA ALA A 140 -5.32 32.60 0.75
C ALA A 140 -3.89 32.04 0.61
N VAL A 141 -3.70 30.73 0.79
CA VAL A 141 -2.38 30.08 0.71
C VAL A 141 -2.11 29.40 -0.64
N HIS A 142 -3.07 29.41 -1.57
CA HIS A 142 -2.90 28.78 -2.89
C HIS A 142 -1.76 29.41 -3.68
N GLY A 143 -1.61 30.74 -3.58
CA GLY A 143 -0.55 31.48 -4.24
C GLY A 143 0.85 31.09 -3.75
N ASP A 144 0.99 30.85 -2.44
CA ASP A 144 2.27 30.45 -1.85
C ASP A 144 2.59 28.99 -2.12
N LEU A 145 1.58 28.10 -2.07
CA LEU A 145 1.76 26.70 -2.44
C LEU A 145 2.24 26.56 -3.89
N SER A 146 1.65 27.30 -4.83
CA SER A 146 1.99 27.27 -6.25
C SER A 146 3.46 27.64 -6.51
N LYS A 147 4.04 28.55 -5.72
CA LYS A 147 5.47 28.93 -5.81
C LYS A 147 6.42 27.84 -5.32
N VAL A 148 5.98 27.05 -4.34
CA VAL A 148 6.78 25.98 -3.71
C VAL A 148 6.56 24.63 -4.43
N TRP A 149 5.66 24.59 -5.41
CA TRP A 149 5.31 23.39 -6.16
C TRP A 149 6.22 23.18 -7.38
N PRO A 150 6.68 21.94 -7.65
CA PRO A 150 6.49 20.72 -6.87
C PRO A 150 7.38 20.69 -5.61
N PRO A 151 6.87 20.23 -4.46
CA PRO A 151 7.58 20.22 -3.17
C PRO A 151 8.59 19.06 -3.09
N VAL A 152 9.33 18.81 -4.16
CA VAL A 152 10.41 17.83 -4.16
C VAL A 152 11.66 18.43 -3.54
N THR A 153 12.30 17.68 -2.65
CA THR A 153 13.69 17.94 -2.23
C THR A 153 14.57 16.87 -2.85
N SER A 154 15.74 17.26 -3.33
CA SER A 154 16.73 16.36 -3.93
C SER A 154 17.14 15.19 -3.01
N SER A 155 16.88 15.32 -1.70
CA SER A 155 17.11 14.32 -0.66
C SER A 155 16.15 13.11 -0.69
N ASP A 156 14.97 13.23 -1.30
CA ASP A 156 13.99 12.12 -1.35
C ASP A 156 14.39 11.06 -2.39
N SER A 157 15.34 11.39 -3.27
CA SER A 157 15.93 10.46 -4.23
C SER A 157 17.01 9.54 -3.60
N SER A 158 17.51 9.88 -2.41
CA SER A 158 18.64 9.21 -1.75
C SER A 158 18.19 8.09 -0.80
N ALA A 159 16.98 8.19 -0.22
CA ALA A 159 16.45 7.20 0.72
C ALA A 159 16.13 5.84 0.06
N LEU A 160 16.03 5.80 -1.27
CA LEU A 160 15.85 4.56 -2.04
C LEU A 160 17.13 3.73 -2.21
N LYS A 161 18.32 4.27 -1.85
CA LYS A 161 19.58 3.54 -1.94
C LYS A 161 19.98 2.77 -0.68
N LEU A 162 19.27 2.94 0.46
CA LEU A 162 19.66 2.32 1.74
C LEU A 162 18.77 1.16 2.20
N SER A 163 17.78 0.75 1.40
CA SER A 163 16.94 -0.42 1.71
C SER A 163 17.12 -1.58 0.72
N ILE A 164 18.10 -1.47 -0.18
CA ILE A 164 18.55 -2.56 -1.06
C ILE A 164 20.07 -2.69 -0.90
N GLU A 165 20.53 -2.97 0.31
CA GLU A 165 21.82 -3.61 0.57
C GLU A 165 21.75 -4.41 1.88
#